data_AF-A0A418X0N1-F1
#
_entry.id   AF-A0A418X0N1-F1
#
_cell.length_a   1.000
_cell.length_b   1.000
_cell.length_c   1.000
_cell.angle_alpha   90.00
_cell.angle_beta   90.00
_cell.angle_gamma   90.00
#
_symmetry.space_group_name_H-M   'P 1'
#
loop_
_entity.id
_entity.type
_entity.pdbx_description
1 polymer ?
#
loop_
_entity_poly.entity_id
_entity_poly.type
_entity_poly.pdbx_seq_one_letter_code
_entity_poly.pdbx_strand_id
1 'polypeptide(L)'
;MGLDYMHFKTLASAPMSGFSLAVYVSCALVAILTLGTAPAFAQDAAVSGNAQVATSVSVALPARYPAGSIDSVQMAERALEETSRERSAIEARFATEESACHQKFFTNACIDAAKERRRLAIKQVRPIEIEANTFKRQMRVTERDQALAEKAAQEEQERPQRLKQQQENEAAAAQQAAAKANEPQRVEPKEPVSDQRTAQHEARMRQLQAKEAANAQKRADNVAEYEAKVREAEERQRSVATKKLEKEQKRANSGLPAAKQ
;
A
#
# COMPACT_ATOMS: atom_id res chain seq x y z
N MET A 1 -10.01 -29.92 -35.82
CA MET A 1 -10.02 -29.37 -37.20
C MET A 1 -11.21 -28.42 -37.29
N GLY A 2 -11.00 -27.18 -37.75
CA GLY A 2 -12.05 -26.19 -38.10
C GLY A 2 -12.58 -25.38 -36.91
N LEU A 3 -12.09 -24.17 -36.56
CA LEU A 3 -12.15 -22.88 -37.27
C LEU A 3 -13.58 -22.50 -37.65
N ASP A 4 -14.24 -21.71 -36.80
CA ASP A 4 -15.12 -20.65 -37.29
C ASP A 4 -14.74 -19.33 -36.64
N TYR A 5 -14.36 -18.44 -37.54
CA TYR A 5 -13.70 -17.17 -37.37
C TYR A 5 -14.69 -16.13 -37.90
N MET A 6 -14.68 -14.94 -37.29
CA MET A 6 -15.14 -13.67 -37.86
C MET A 6 -16.66 -13.39 -37.88
N HIS A 7 -17.10 -12.47 -37.02
CA HIS A 7 -17.45 -11.12 -37.48
C HIS A 7 -17.92 -10.26 -36.29
N PHE A 8 -17.05 -9.41 -35.75
CA PHE A 8 -17.54 -8.20 -35.08
C PHE A 8 -16.80 -6.99 -35.63
N LYS A 9 -17.62 -6.08 -36.14
CA LYS A 9 -17.28 -4.95 -36.97
C LYS A 9 -16.31 -3.99 -36.28
N THR A 10 -15.26 -3.68 -37.03
CA THR A 10 -14.47 -2.46 -36.95
C THR A 10 -15.39 -1.24 -37.13
N LEU A 11 -15.43 -0.36 -36.13
CA LEU A 11 -15.84 1.03 -36.31
C LEU A 11 -14.66 1.92 -35.96
N ALA A 12 -14.11 2.52 -37.01
CA ALA A 12 -13.21 3.64 -36.97
C ALA A 12 -13.98 4.95 -36.74
N SER A 13 -13.44 5.85 -35.92
CA SER A 13 -13.61 7.32 -35.89
C SER A 13 -13.25 7.79 -34.47
N ALA A 14 -12.50 8.85 -34.21
CA ALA A 14 -11.71 9.79 -34.99
C ALA A 14 -10.69 10.42 -34.01
N PRO A 15 -9.51 10.90 -34.46
CA PRO A 15 -8.57 11.63 -33.63
C PRO A 15 -8.96 13.12 -33.56
N MET A 16 -9.21 13.64 -32.36
CA MET A 16 -9.34 15.09 -32.14
C MET A 16 -7.95 15.70 -31.92
N SER A 17 -7.50 16.41 -32.95
CA SER A 17 -6.68 17.64 -32.93
C SER A 17 -6.53 18.29 -31.56
N GLY A 18 -5.33 18.69 -31.10
CA GLY A 18 -4.37 19.49 -31.85
C GLY A 18 -4.63 20.99 -31.60
N PHE A 19 -4.41 21.47 -30.37
CA PHE A 19 -4.44 22.90 -30.04
C PHE A 19 -3.01 23.44 -30.00
N SER A 20 -2.52 23.82 -31.17
CA SER A 20 -1.46 24.83 -31.31
C SER A 20 -2.06 26.20 -31.02
N LEU A 21 -1.57 26.88 -29.98
CA LEU A 21 -1.68 28.32 -29.85
C LEU A 21 -0.27 28.90 -29.69
N ALA A 22 0.38 29.07 -30.84
CA ALA A 22 1.37 30.11 -31.02
C ALA A 22 0.61 31.40 -31.35
N VAL A 23 0.68 32.40 -30.46
CA VAL A 23 0.21 33.76 -30.73
C VAL A 23 1.26 34.74 -30.24
N TYR A 24 1.88 35.38 -31.24
CA TYR A 24 2.37 36.77 -31.35
C TYR A 24 3.38 37.27 -30.30
N VAL A 25 4.65 37.53 -30.66
CA VAL A 25 5.15 38.66 -31.49
C VAL A 25 4.79 40.02 -30.87
N SER A 26 5.74 40.65 -30.17
CA SER A 26 6.44 41.85 -30.68
C SER A 26 7.30 42.57 -29.63
N CYS A 27 8.50 42.95 -30.08
CA CYS A 27 9.25 44.18 -29.78
C CYS A 27 9.44 44.66 -28.34
N ALA A 28 10.68 44.57 -27.86
CA ALA A 28 11.46 45.79 -27.57
C ALA A 28 12.96 45.52 -27.60
N LEU A 29 13.63 46.20 -28.54
CA LEU A 29 15.06 46.38 -28.65
C LEU A 29 15.61 47.17 -27.45
N VAL A 30 16.62 46.65 -26.75
CA VAL A 30 17.69 47.50 -26.20
C VAL A 30 19.02 46.78 -26.42
N ALA A 31 19.73 47.23 -27.44
CA ALA A 31 21.13 46.97 -27.66
C ALA A 31 21.95 47.85 -26.71
N ILE A 32 22.80 47.27 -25.87
CA ILE A 32 23.99 47.94 -25.35
C ILE A 32 25.17 47.01 -25.57
N LEU A 33 25.94 47.34 -26.61
CA LEU A 33 27.33 46.91 -26.77
C LEU A 33 28.17 47.63 -25.71
N THR A 34 28.92 46.86 -24.92
CA THR A 34 30.25 47.29 -24.48
C THR A 34 31.21 46.11 -24.60
N LEU A 35 32.17 46.27 -25.52
CA LEU A 35 33.38 45.47 -25.64
C LEU A 35 34.23 45.60 -24.38
N GLY A 36 34.74 44.47 -23.88
CA GLY A 36 35.78 44.40 -22.86
C GLY A 36 36.46 43.04 -22.92
N THR A 37 37.58 42.97 -23.62
CA THR A 37 38.40 41.78 -23.87
C THR A 37 39.34 41.46 -22.71
N ALA A 38 39.26 40.19 -22.21
CA ALA A 38 40.31 39.31 -21.67
C ALA A 38 41.08 39.73 -20.37
N PRO A 39 41.63 38.79 -19.56
CA PRO A 39 42.01 37.41 -19.90
C PRO A 39 41.54 36.30 -18.93
N ALA A 40 41.80 35.09 -19.40
CA ALA A 40 41.63 33.81 -18.75
C ALA A 40 42.28 33.72 -17.35
N PHE A 41 41.48 33.29 -16.39
CA PHE A 41 41.93 32.33 -15.38
C PHE A 41 40.97 31.14 -15.44
N ALA A 42 41.42 30.11 -16.15
CA ALA A 42 40.94 28.75 -15.93
C ALA A 42 41.40 28.36 -14.52
N GLN A 43 40.51 28.51 -13.54
CA GLN A 43 40.61 27.72 -12.32
C GLN A 43 39.90 26.40 -12.64
N ASP A 44 40.71 25.40 -12.99
CA ASP A 44 40.39 24.00 -12.73
C ASP A 44 40.13 23.86 -11.23
N ALA A 45 38.91 24.19 -10.82
CA ALA A 45 38.36 23.70 -9.58
C ALA A 45 38.19 22.20 -9.81
N ALA A 46 39.23 21.44 -9.46
CA ALA A 46 39.15 20.02 -9.27
C ALA A 46 37.95 19.73 -8.35
N VAL A 47 36.82 19.36 -8.95
CA VAL A 47 35.71 18.68 -8.28
C VAL A 47 36.19 17.27 -7.97
N SER A 48 37.13 17.20 -7.04
CA SER A 48 37.67 15.97 -6.47
C SER A 48 37.41 15.96 -4.96
N GLY A 49 36.27 16.52 -4.54
CA GLY A 49 35.81 16.57 -3.14
C GLY A 49 34.68 15.60 -2.80
N ASN A 50 33.80 15.26 -3.76
CA ASN A 50 32.62 14.42 -3.44
C ASN A 50 32.84 12.91 -3.60
N ALA A 51 33.84 12.47 -4.37
CA ALA A 51 34.09 11.05 -4.57
C ALA A 51 34.73 10.39 -3.32
N GLN A 52 35.57 11.13 -2.57
CA GLN A 52 36.22 10.59 -1.38
C GLN A 52 35.32 10.62 -0.13
N VAL A 53 34.42 11.61 -0.01
CA VAL A 53 33.43 11.66 1.07
C VAL A 53 32.38 10.56 0.91
N ALA A 54 32.01 10.20 -0.32
CA ALA A 54 31.05 9.13 -0.55
C ALA A 54 31.62 7.75 -0.17
N THR A 55 32.88 7.47 -0.53
CA THR A 55 33.52 6.17 -0.27
C THR A 55 33.68 5.88 1.23
N SER A 56 33.82 6.91 2.08
CA SER A 56 33.98 6.76 3.53
C SER A 56 32.66 6.48 4.28
N VAL A 57 31.49 6.82 3.72
CA VAL A 57 30.19 6.59 4.39
C VAL A 57 29.82 5.11 4.40
N SER A 58 30.05 4.38 3.30
CA SER A 58 29.77 2.94 3.20
C SER A 58 30.55 2.08 4.20
N VAL A 59 31.80 2.47 4.51
CA VAL A 59 32.66 1.75 5.47
C VAL A 59 32.30 2.11 6.92
N ALA A 60 31.66 3.25 7.15
CA ALA A 60 31.31 3.73 8.50
C ALA A 60 30.06 3.05 9.08
N LEU A 61 29.13 2.54 8.26
CA LEU A 61 27.87 1.97 8.74
C LEU A 61 28.04 0.71 9.61
N PRO A 62 28.83 -0.30 9.18
CA PRO A 62 29.10 -1.48 10.01
C PRO A 62 29.87 -1.16 11.30
N ALA A 63 30.62 -0.07 11.34
CA ALA A 63 31.31 0.39 12.56
C ALA A 63 30.35 1.07 13.55
N ARG A 64 29.31 1.75 13.06
CA ARG A 64 28.26 2.37 13.90
C ARG A 64 27.28 1.33 14.46
N TYR A 65 26.97 0.32 13.66
CA TYR A 65 26.04 -0.75 14.01
C TYR A 65 26.78 -2.10 13.96
N PRO A 66 27.63 -2.41 14.95
CA PRO A 66 28.24 -3.73 15.04
C PRO A 66 27.14 -4.79 15.28
N ALA A 67 27.42 -6.03 14.89
CA ALA A 67 26.45 -7.11 14.99
C ALA A 67 25.95 -7.29 16.44
N GLY A 68 24.64 -7.33 16.63
CA GLY A 68 24.00 -7.47 17.94
C GLY A 68 23.88 -6.16 18.73
N SER A 69 24.18 -5.01 18.15
CA SER A 69 24.07 -3.70 18.83
C SER A 69 22.65 -3.12 18.84
N ILE A 70 21.72 -3.70 18.08
CA ILE A 70 20.36 -3.17 17.98
C ILE A 70 19.49 -3.74 19.11
N ASP A 71 19.30 -2.95 20.15
CA ASP A 71 18.64 -3.35 21.41
C ASP A 71 17.32 -2.63 21.70
N SER A 72 16.97 -1.63 20.89
CA SER A 72 15.80 -0.78 21.12
C SER A 72 15.10 -0.42 19.81
N VAL A 73 13.80 -0.15 19.90
CA VAL A 73 12.97 0.18 18.71
C VAL A 73 13.49 1.45 18.03
N GLN A 74 13.90 2.43 18.83
CA GLN A 74 14.44 3.69 18.31
C GLN A 74 15.78 3.49 17.58
N MET A 75 16.67 2.63 18.10
CA MET A 75 17.91 2.27 17.41
C MET A 75 17.65 1.49 16.13
N ALA A 76 16.69 0.55 16.15
CA ALA A 76 16.30 -0.20 14.96
C ALA A 76 15.74 0.73 13.87
N GLU A 77 14.98 1.76 14.23
CA GLU A 77 14.45 2.74 13.29
C GLU A 77 15.53 3.63 12.68
N ARG A 78 16.45 4.15 13.51
CA ARG A 78 17.61 4.90 13.03
C ARG A 78 18.48 4.07 12.09
N ALA A 79 18.75 2.81 12.45
CA ALA A 79 19.50 1.88 11.61
C ALA A 79 18.81 1.64 10.25
N LEU A 80 17.49 1.47 10.23
CA LEU A 80 16.74 1.31 8.97
C LEU A 80 16.76 2.57 8.10
N GLU A 81 16.67 3.75 8.70
CA GLU A 81 16.76 5.01 7.97
C GLU A 81 18.15 5.20 7.36
N GLU A 82 19.20 5.00 8.16
CA GLU A 82 20.59 5.13 7.70
C GLU A 82 20.92 4.09 6.61
N THR A 83 20.53 2.83 6.80
CA THR A 83 20.74 1.77 5.80
C THR A 83 19.96 2.01 4.51
N SER A 84 18.75 2.57 4.59
CA SER A 84 17.96 3.00 3.42
C SER A 84 18.65 4.11 2.63
N ARG A 85 19.14 5.14 3.34
CA ARG A 85 19.91 6.24 2.73
C ARG A 85 21.19 5.71 2.07
N GLU A 86 21.94 4.86 2.76
CA GLU A 86 23.17 4.29 2.20
C GLU A 86 22.90 3.42 0.97
N ARG A 87 21.83 2.62 1.00
CA ARG A 87 21.41 1.83 -0.15
C ARG A 87 21.07 2.70 -1.36
N SER A 88 20.36 3.81 -1.15
CA SER A 88 20.07 4.77 -2.22
C SER A 88 21.34 5.41 -2.77
N ALA A 89 22.31 5.72 -1.90
CA ALA A 89 23.60 6.27 -2.31
C ALA A 89 24.42 5.25 -3.13
N ILE A 90 24.44 3.97 -2.72
CA ILE A 90 25.09 2.89 -3.48
C ILE A 90 24.45 2.74 -4.86
N GLU A 91 23.12 2.80 -4.95
CA GLU A 91 22.39 2.71 -6.22
C GLU A 91 22.64 3.91 -7.14
N ALA A 92 22.68 5.13 -6.58
CA ALA A 92 23.02 6.34 -7.34
C ALA A 92 24.46 6.31 -7.87
N ARG A 93 25.42 5.83 -7.07
CA ARG A 93 26.81 5.62 -7.51
C ARG A 93 26.89 4.62 -8.65
N PHE A 94 26.20 3.48 -8.51
CA PHE A 94 26.15 2.48 -9.57
C PHE A 94 25.56 3.04 -10.87
N ALA A 95 24.44 3.77 -10.81
CA ALA A 95 23.84 4.39 -11.99
C ALA A 95 24.80 5.40 -12.67
N THR A 96 25.53 6.17 -11.87
CA THR A 96 26.56 7.09 -12.37
C THR A 96 27.71 6.33 -13.03
N GLU A 97 28.25 5.30 -12.37
CA GLU A 97 29.31 4.44 -12.91
C GLU A 97 28.88 3.72 -14.20
N GLU A 98 27.65 3.22 -14.24
CA GLU A 98 27.05 2.55 -15.40
C GLU A 98 27.00 3.49 -16.60
N SER A 99 26.51 4.73 -16.41
CA SER A 99 26.49 5.74 -17.47
C SER A 99 27.90 6.08 -17.98
N ALA A 100 28.89 6.16 -17.09
CA ALA A 100 30.29 6.42 -17.45
C ALA A 100 30.94 5.23 -18.17
N CYS A 101 30.51 3.99 -17.88
CA CYS A 101 31.02 2.79 -18.55
C CYS A 101 30.65 2.74 -20.03
N HIS A 102 29.50 3.31 -20.43
CA HIS A 102 29.09 3.38 -21.83
C HIS A 102 30.00 4.24 -22.71
N GLN A 103 30.83 5.11 -22.11
CA GLN A 103 31.83 5.90 -22.84
C GLN A 103 33.16 5.16 -23.04
N LYS A 104 33.30 3.93 -22.51
CA LYS A 104 34.53 3.14 -22.59
C LYS A 104 34.41 2.04 -23.64
N PHE A 105 35.52 1.75 -24.32
CA PHE A 105 35.59 0.68 -25.33
C PHE A 105 35.24 -0.70 -24.76
N PHE A 106 35.71 -1.02 -23.55
CA PHE A 106 35.36 -2.26 -22.84
C PHE A 106 34.17 -2.06 -21.90
N THR A 107 33.01 -1.69 -22.45
CA THR A 107 31.80 -1.37 -21.68
C THR A 107 31.36 -2.52 -20.77
N ASN A 108 31.33 -3.76 -21.28
CA ASN A 108 30.87 -4.93 -20.51
C ASN A 108 31.75 -5.18 -19.26
N ALA A 109 33.07 -5.23 -19.45
CA ALA A 109 34.00 -5.41 -18.32
C ALA A 109 33.90 -4.27 -17.30
N CYS A 110 33.67 -3.04 -17.75
CA CYS A 110 33.45 -1.89 -16.87
C CYS A 110 32.16 -2.04 -16.05
N ILE A 111 31.04 -2.40 -16.70
CA ILE A 111 29.74 -2.61 -16.05
C ILE A 111 29.83 -3.75 -15.04
N ASP A 112 30.49 -4.85 -15.38
CA ASP A 112 30.64 -5.99 -14.47
C ASP A 112 31.46 -5.61 -13.23
N ALA A 113 32.55 -4.85 -13.40
CA ALA A 113 33.29 -4.32 -12.26
C ALA A 113 32.43 -3.37 -11.39
N ALA A 114 31.57 -2.54 -11.99
CA ALA A 114 30.64 -1.67 -11.26
C ALA A 114 29.58 -2.49 -10.50
N LYS A 115 29.04 -3.55 -11.11
CA LYS A 115 28.10 -4.48 -10.46
C LYS A 115 28.75 -5.19 -9.28
N GLU A 116 29.99 -5.62 -9.40
CA GLU A 116 30.74 -6.26 -8.31
C GLU A 116 30.96 -5.30 -7.14
N ARG A 117 31.34 -4.04 -7.41
CA ARG A 117 31.43 -2.99 -6.37
C ARG A 117 30.09 -2.76 -5.68
N ARG A 118 29.00 -2.63 -6.45
CA ARG A 118 27.64 -2.51 -5.90
C ARG A 118 27.27 -3.71 -5.03
N ARG A 119 27.56 -4.94 -5.49
CA ARG A 119 27.26 -6.17 -4.74
C ARG A 119 27.98 -6.19 -3.39
N LEU A 120 29.27 -5.83 -3.38
CA LEU A 120 30.08 -5.78 -2.15
C LEU A 120 29.58 -4.70 -1.19
N ALA A 121 29.23 -3.51 -1.69
CA ALA A 121 28.69 -2.45 -0.85
C ALA A 121 27.33 -2.83 -0.22
N ILE A 122 26.40 -3.39 -1.03
CA ILE A 122 25.10 -3.87 -0.50
C ILE A 122 25.31 -5.00 0.54
N LYS A 123 26.30 -5.87 0.33
CA LYS A 123 26.62 -6.97 1.26
C LYS A 123 27.02 -6.45 2.65
N GLN A 124 27.61 -5.25 2.75
CA GLN A 124 27.99 -4.64 4.03
C GLN A 124 26.79 -4.04 4.77
N VAL A 125 25.81 -3.49 4.04
CA VAL A 125 24.62 -2.82 4.62
C VAL A 125 23.53 -3.82 5.01
N ARG A 126 23.36 -4.90 4.24
CA ARG A 126 22.27 -5.85 4.39
C ARG A 126 22.17 -6.53 5.77
N PRO A 127 23.26 -6.92 6.47
CA PRO A 127 23.17 -7.52 7.80
C PRO A 127 22.50 -6.60 8.81
N ILE A 128 22.82 -5.30 8.77
CA ILE A 128 22.25 -4.27 9.66
C ILE A 128 20.75 -4.14 9.41
N GLU A 129 20.34 -4.10 8.14
CA GLU A 129 18.92 -4.06 7.73
C GLU A 129 18.16 -5.30 8.24
N ILE A 130 18.76 -6.49 8.15
CA ILE A 130 18.16 -7.74 8.64
C ILE A 130 18.02 -7.73 10.16
N GLU A 131 19.06 -7.35 10.89
CA GLU A 131 19.07 -7.29 12.35
C GLU A 131 17.99 -6.33 12.85
N ALA A 132 17.95 -5.11 12.31
CA ALA A 132 16.96 -4.10 12.69
C ALA A 132 15.51 -4.57 12.45
N ASN A 133 15.25 -5.17 11.27
CA ASN A 133 13.92 -5.71 10.96
C ASN A 133 13.56 -6.90 11.86
N THR A 134 14.53 -7.75 12.18
CA THR A 134 14.32 -8.92 13.05
C THR A 134 13.95 -8.46 14.46
N PHE A 135 14.67 -7.48 15.00
CA PHE A 135 14.35 -6.86 16.29
C PHE A 135 12.92 -6.29 16.29
N LYS A 136 12.55 -5.48 15.29
CA LYS A 136 11.18 -4.92 15.20
C LYS A 136 10.10 -5.99 15.10
N ARG A 137 10.37 -7.11 14.41
CA ARG A 137 9.43 -8.24 14.34
C ARG A 137 9.29 -8.92 15.69
N GLN A 138 10.39 -9.17 16.40
CA GLN A 138 10.38 -9.76 17.73
C GLN A 138 9.57 -8.90 18.70
N MET A 139 9.82 -7.59 18.72
CA MET A 139 9.08 -6.65 19.58
C MET A 139 7.57 -6.65 19.30
N ARG A 140 7.17 -6.71 18.03
CA ARG A 140 5.75 -6.79 17.66
C ARG A 140 5.11 -8.11 18.09
N VAL A 141 5.85 -9.21 18.01
CA VAL A 141 5.39 -10.52 18.48
C VAL A 141 5.24 -10.48 20.00
N THR A 142 6.22 -9.96 20.73
CA THR A 142 6.15 -9.87 22.19
C THR A 142 4.99 -8.98 22.66
N GLU A 143 4.76 -7.84 22.02
CA GLU A 143 3.62 -6.96 22.29
C GLU A 143 2.29 -7.67 22.06
N ARG A 144 2.17 -8.40 20.94
CA ARG A 144 0.96 -9.17 20.64
C ARG A 144 0.74 -10.29 21.66
N ASP A 145 1.81 -10.99 22.06
CA ASP A 145 1.72 -12.09 23.00
C ASP A 145 1.34 -11.59 24.41
N GLN A 146 1.85 -10.42 24.82
CA GLN A 146 1.41 -9.72 26.03
C GLN A 146 -0.08 -9.36 25.95
N ALA A 147 -0.51 -8.73 24.86
CA ALA A 147 -1.92 -8.36 24.67
C ALA A 147 -2.85 -9.60 24.66
N LEU A 148 -2.41 -10.72 24.10
CA LEU A 148 -3.16 -11.99 24.14
C LEU A 148 -3.23 -12.56 25.55
N ALA A 149 -2.14 -12.52 26.32
CA ALA A 149 -2.11 -12.96 27.70
C ALA A 149 -3.02 -12.11 28.61
N GLU A 150 -3.01 -10.78 28.42
CA GLU A 150 -3.91 -9.86 29.12
C GLU A 150 -5.38 -10.15 28.81
N LYS A 151 -5.73 -10.35 27.53
CA LYS A 151 -7.08 -10.73 27.13
C LYS A 151 -7.51 -12.08 27.70
N ALA A 152 -6.63 -13.08 27.67
CA ALA A 152 -6.92 -14.38 28.26
C ALA A 152 -7.17 -14.29 29.78
N ALA A 153 -6.39 -13.45 30.49
CA ALA A 153 -6.59 -13.19 31.90
C ALA A 153 -7.93 -12.46 32.18
N GLN A 154 -8.29 -11.47 31.36
CA GLN A 154 -9.59 -10.80 31.44
C GLN A 154 -10.75 -11.76 31.18
N GLU A 155 -10.64 -12.59 30.14
CA GLU A 155 -11.66 -13.59 29.81
C GLU A 155 -11.84 -14.63 30.92
N GLU A 156 -10.78 -15.04 31.61
CA GLU A 156 -10.87 -15.93 32.76
C GLU A 156 -11.57 -15.25 33.95
N GLN A 157 -11.25 -13.98 34.22
CA GLN A 157 -11.90 -13.20 35.28
C GLN A 157 -13.39 -12.97 35.00
N GLU A 158 -13.75 -12.72 33.74
CA GLU A 158 -15.13 -12.50 33.30
C GLU A 158 -15.92 -13.80 33.09
N ARG A 159 -15.26 -14.94 32.94
CA ARG A 159 -15.89 -16.26 32.71
C ARG A 159 -17.07 -16.55 33.64
N PRO A 160 -16.97 -16.44 34.98
CA PRO A 160 -18.11 -16.71 35.86
C PRO A 160 -19.28 -15.74 35.63
N GLN A 161 -19.01 -14.47 35.31
CA GLN A 161 -20.06 -13.51 35.01
C GLN A 161 -20.73 -13.83 33.67
N ARG A 162 -19.94 -14.18 32.65
CA ARG A 162 -20.46 -14.60 31.33
C ARG A 162 -21.31 -15.87 31.44
N LEU A 163 -20.89 -16.85 32.24
CA LEU A 163 -21.68 -18.07 32.49
C LEU A 163 -23.01 -17.76 33.20
N LYS A 164 -23.00 -16.90 34.23
CA LYS A 164 -24.24 -16.46 34.90
C LYS A 164 -25.17 -15.74 33.92
N GLN A 165 -24.64 -14.82 33.13
CA GLN A 165 -25.42 -14.07 32.15
C GLN A 165 -26.00 -15.00 31.07
N GLN A 166 -25.26 -16.02 30.64
CA GLN A 166 -25.76 -17.06 29.73
C GLN A 166 -26.94 -17.82 30.36
N GLN A 167 -26.81 -18.27 31.60
CA GLN A 167 -27.89 -18.95 32.32
C GLN A 167 -29.13 -18.07 32.49
N GLU A 168 -28.96 -16.79 32.84
CA GLU A 168 -30.06 -15.83 32.97
C GLU A 168 -30.76 -15.60 31.63
N ASN A 169 -30.00 -15.46 30.54
CA ASN A 169 -30.55 -15.29 29.20
C ASN A 169 -31.31 -16.54 28.74
N GLU A 170 -30.78 -17.73 28.99
CA GLU A 170 -31.45 -19.01 28.70
C GLU A 170 -32.73 -19.17 29.51
N ALA A 171 -32.70 -18.83 30.81
CA ALA A 171 -33.87 -18.86 31.67
C ALA A 171 -34.94 -17.86 31.20
N ALA A 172 -34.55 -16.63 30.86
CA ALA A 172 -35.45 -15.63 30.31
C ALA A 172 -36.06 -16.07 28.97
N ALA A 173 -35.27 -16.68 28.09
CA ALA A 173 -35.75 -17.23 26.83
C ALA A 173 -36.74 -18.40 27.06
N ALA A 174 -36.46 -19.29 28.00
CA ALA A 174 -37.34 -20.39 28.36
C ALA A 174 -38.66 -19.90 28.98
N GLN A 175 -38.62 -18.90 29.85
CA GLN A 175 -39.81 -18.25 30.42
C GLN A 175 -40.64 -17.57 29.34
N GLN A 176 -40.02 -16.87 28.39
CA GLN A 176 -40.73 -16.27 27.26
C GLN A 176 -41.35 -17.33 26.34
N ALA A 177 -40.66 -18.45 26.11
CA ALA A 177 -41.21 -19.57 25.34
C ALA A 177 -42.41 -20.23 26.05
N ALA A 178 -42.30 -20.44 27.38
CA ALA A 178 -43.38 -20.98 28.19
C ALA A 178 -44.57 -20.02 28.28
N ALA A 179 -44.35 -18.71 28.43
CA ALA A 179 -45.40 -17.71 28.44
C ALA A 179 -46.16 -17.66 27.10
N LYS A 180 -45.45 -17.79 25.98
CA LYS A 180 -46.07 -17.91 24.65
C LYS A 180 -46.83 -19.23 24.46
N ALA A 181 -46.41 -20.30 25.11
CA ALA A 181 -47.08 -21.61 25.06
C ALA A 181 -48.32 -21.68 25.97
N ASN A 182 -48.32 -20.95 27.09
CA ASN A 182 -49.42 -20.88 28.06
C ASN A 182 -50.35 -19.68 27.83
N GLU A 183 -50.10 -18.87 26.81
CA GLU A 183 -51.04 -17.87 26.33
C GLU A 183 -52.28 -18.63 25.83
N PRO A 184 -53.44 -18.56 26.52
CA PRO A 184 -54.63 -19.22 26.03
C PRO A 184 -54.88 -18.69 24.63
N GLN A 185 -55.08 -19.59 23.67
CA GLN A 185 -55.55 -19.21 22.35
C GLN A 185 -56.89 -18.52 22.58
N ARG A 186 -56.86 -17.19 22.71
CA ARG A 186 -58.02 -16.36 22.98
C ARG A 186 -58.84 -16.40 21.69
N VAL A 187 -59.65 -17.45 21.58
CA VAL A 187 -60.74 -17.53 20.61
C VAL A 187 -61.82 -16.60 21.13
N GLU A 188 -61.57 -15.30 21.03
CA GLU A 188 -62.68 -14.36 21.07
C GLU A 188 -63.57 -14.64 19.87
N PRO A 189 -64.91 -14.60 20.03
CA PRO A 189 -65.77 -14.41 18.89
C PRO A 189 -65.22 -13.21 18.10
N LYS A 190 -64.81 -13.46 16.85
CA LYS A 190 -64.45 -12.38 15.93
C LYS A 190 -65.73 -11.59 15.68
N GLU A 191 -65.98 -10.56 16.49
CA GLU A 191 -66.62 -9.33 16.01
C GLU A 191 -65.81 -8.83 14.78
N PRO A 192 -66.28 -7.87 13.96
CA PRO A 192 -65.49 -7.43 12.80
C PRO A 192 -64.24 -6.64 13.24
N VAL A 193 -63.25 -7.35 13.80
CA VAL A 193 -61.87 -6.92 14.06
C VAL A 193 -61.09 -6.84 12.74
N SER A 194 -61.76 -7.01 11.59
CA SER A 194 -61.19 -6.75 10.26
C SER A 194 -60.71 -5.31 10.19
N ASP A 195 -61.51 -4.35 10.65
CA ASP A 195 -61.22 -2.93 10.42
C ASP A 195 -60.06 -2.45 11.30
N GLN A 196 -60.01 -2.86 12.56
CA GLN A 196 -58.87 -2.56 13.44
C GLN A 196 -57.57 -3.28 13.02
N ARG A 197 -57.62 -4.56 12.61
CA ARG A 197 -56.42 -5.26 12.12
C ARG A 197 -55.92 -4.68 10.81
N THR A 198 -56.85 -4.30 9.92
CA THR A 198 -56.51 -3.66 8.64
C THR A 198 -55.89 -2.29 8.91
N ALA A 199 -56.47 -1.48 9.80
CA ALA A 199 -55.89 -0.19 10.21
C ALA A 199 -54.51 -0.34 10.87
N GLN A 200 -54.30 -1.34 11.73
CA GLN A 200 -52.99 -1.62 12.34
C GLN A 200 -51.96 -2.11 11.31
N HIS A 201 -52.39 -2.94 10.35
CA HIS A 201 -51.54 -3.39 9.26
C HIS A 201 -51.14 -2.22 8.36
N GLU A 202 -52.09 -1.38 7.96
CA GLU A 202 -51.82 -0.16 7.21
C GLU A 202 -50.91 0.80 7.97
N ALA A 203 -51.10 0.98 9.28
CA ALA A 203 -50.21 1.79 10.11
C ALA A 203 -48.79 1.20 10.15
N ARG A 204 -48.64 -0.12 10.27
CA ARG A 204 -47.35 -0.80 10.21
C ARG A 204 -46.70 -0.65 8.83
N MET A 205 -47.47 -0.78 7.76
CA MET A 205 -46.98 -0.58 6.39
C MET A 205 -46.54 0.87 6.16
N ARG A 206 -47.31 1.86 6.65
CA ARG A 206 -46.91 3.27 6.60
C ARG A 206 -45.65 3.55 7.42
N GLN A 207 -45.50 2.93 8.59
CA GLN A 207 -44.27 3.04 9.39
C GLN A 207 -43.07 2.39 8.71
N LEU A 208 -43.26 1.22 8.08
CA LEU A 208 -42.21 0.55 7.32
C LEU A 208 -41.81 1.40 6.10
N GLN A 209 -42.77 1.92 5.33
CA GLN A 209 -42.52 2.83 4.22
C GLN A 209 -41.79 4.09 4.67
N ALA A 210 -42.18 4.69 5.80
CA ALA A 210 -41.49 5.85 6.37
C ALA A 210 -40.05 5.52 6.79
N LYS A 211 -39.82 4.34 7.40
CA LYS A 211 -38.46 3.86 7.74
C LYS A 211 -37.64 3.55 6.49
N GLU A 212 -38.24 2.98 5.46
CA GLU A 212 -37.58 2.66 4.19
C GLU A 212 -37.22 3.93 3.42
N ALA A 213 -38.09 4.94 3.43
CA ALA A 213 -37.82 6.26 2.88
C ALA A 213 -36.71 6.98 3.65
N ALA A 214 -36.79 6.98 4.99
CA ALA A 214 -35.76 7.58 5.85
C ALA A 214 -34.38 6.90 5.70
N ASN A 215 -34.35 5.59 5.42
CA ASN A 215 -33.12 4.84 5.21
C ASN A 215 -32.77 4.63 3.73
N ALA A 216 -33.53 5.18 2.78
CA ALA A 216 -33.27 5.01 1.35
C ALA A 216 -31.91 5.59 0.96
N GLN A 217 -31.62 6.81 1.42
CA GLN A 217 -30.34 7.46 1.17
C GLN A 217 -29.18 6.68 1.77
N LYS A 218 -29.29 6.28 3.05
CA LYS A 218 -28.25 5.46 3.70
C LYS A 218 -27.96 4.16 2.95
N ARG A 219 -28.98 3.51 2.39
CA ARG A 219 -28.80 2.30 1.56
C ARG A 219 -28.08 2.63 0.26
N ALA A 220 -28.47 3.71 -0.43
CA ALA A 220 -27.80 4.16 -1.64
C ALA A 220 -26.33 4.53 -1.38
N ASP A 221 -26.04 5.23 -0.28
CA ASP A 221 -24.70 5.60 0.14
C ASP A 221 -23.83 4.37 0.44
N ASN A 222 -24.37 3.40 1.18
CA ASN A 222 -23.66 2.15 1.48
C ASN A 222 -23.37 1.33 0.22
N VAL A 223 -24.30 1.30 -0.74
CA VAL A 223 -24.09 0.62 -2.03
C VAL A 223 -23.00 1.35 -2.83
N ALA A 224 -23.06 2.67 -2.91
CA ALA A 224 -22.05 3.48 -3.59
C ALA A 224 -20.65 3.31 -2.96
N GLU A 225 -20.56 3.29 -1.63
CA GLU A 225 -19.31 3.05 -0.90
C GLU A 225 -18.77 1.64 -1.18
N TYR A 226 -19.63 0.63 -1.18
CA TYR A 226 -19.24 -0.74 -1.50
C TYR A 226 -18.72 -0.86 -2.93
N GLU A 227 -19.43 -0.30 -3.91
CA GLU A 227 -19.00 -0.30 -5.30
C GLU A 227 -17.67 0.44 -5.50
N ALA A 228 -17.44 1.54 -4.78
CA ALA A 228 -16.16 2.25 -4.79
C ALA A 228 -15.02 1.37 -4.26
N LYS A 229 -15.23 0.64 -3.15
CA LYS A 229 -14.26 -0.32 -2.60
C LYS A 229 -13.97 -1.47 -3.56
N VAL A 230 -14.99 -1.97 -4.27
CA VAL A 230 -14.81 -3.01 -5.30
C VAL A 230 -13.93 -2.49 -6.43
N ARG A 231 -14.21 -1.30 -6.98
CA ARG A 231 -13.38 -0.69 -8.03
C ARG A 231 -11.93 -0.49 -7.58
N GLU A 232 -11.72 0.03 -6.37
CA GLU A 232 -10.38 0.22 -5.82
C GLU A 232 -9.64 -1.13 -5.65
N ALA A 233 -10.34 -2.17 -5.19
CA ALA A 233 -9.77 -3.50 -5.05
C ALA A 233 -9.38 -4.09 -6.42
N GLU A 234 -10.22 -3.94 -7.44
CA GLU A 234 -9.91 -4.37 -8.81
C GLU A 234 -8.71 -3.62 -9.39
N GLU A 235 -8.63 -2.30 -9.21
CA GLU A 235 -7.48 -1.49 -9.64
C GLU A 235 -6.19 -1.91 -8.92
N ARG A 236 -6.27 -2.17 -7.61
CA ARG A 236 -5.14 -2.70 -6.83
C ARG A 236 -4.72 -4.07 -7.38
N GLN A 237 -5.64 -4.96 -7.68
CA GLN A 237 -5.33 -6.27 -8.27
C GLN A 237 -4.65 -6.12 -9.64
N ARG A 238 -5.19 -5.26 -10.52
CA ARG A 238 -4.60 -4.97 -11.83
C ARG A 238 -3.19 -4.41 -11.69
N SER A 239 -2.97 -3.43 -10.81
CA SER A 239 -1.65 -2.83 -10.59
C SER A 239 -0.63 -3.81 -9.99
N VAL A 240 -1.07 -4.74 -9.15
CA VAL A 240 -0.20 -5.81 -8.63
C VAL A 240 0.14 -6.81 -9.73
N ALA A 241 -0.83 -7.17 -10.58
CA ALA A 241 -0.61 -8.05 -11.72
C ALA A 241 0.37 -7.43 -12.73
N THR A 242 0.20 -6.15 -13.08
CA THR A 242 1.13 -5.44 -13.97
C THR A 242 2.53 -5.37 -13.37
N LYS A 243 2.67 -5.01 -12.08
CA LYS A 243 3.97 -4.99 -11.39
C LYS A 243 4.63 -6.37 -11.34
N LYS A 244 3.87 -7.44 -11.20
CA LYS A 244 4.39 -8.82 -11.24
C LYS A 244 4.92 -9.14 -12.64
N LEU A 245 4.13 -8.88 -13.68
CA LEU A 245 4.52 -9.10 -15.08
C LEU A 245 5.76 -8.26 -15.45
N GLU A 246 5.80 -6.97 -15.08
CA GLU A 246 6.97 -6.12 -15.30
C GLU A 246 8.21 -6.66 -14.57
N LYS A 247 8.05 -7.15 -13.34
CA LYS A 247 9.15 -7.73 -12.56
C LYS A 247 9.63 -9.04 -13.18
N GLU A 248 8.74 -9.86 -13.71
CA GLU A 248 9.05 -11.10 -14.43
C GLU A 248 9.75 -10.82 -15.76
N GLN A 249 9.27 -9.85 -16.54
CA GLN A 249 9.92 -9.39 -17.78
C GLN A 249 11.31 -8.82 -17.50
N LYS A 250 11.45 -7.97 -16.47
CA LYS A 250 12.76 -7.46 -16.03
C LYS A 250 13.69 -8.59 -15.63
N ARG A 251 13.19 -9.60 -14.91
CA ARG A 251 13.96 -10.80 -14.53
C ARG A 251 14.42 -11.61 -15.76
N ALA A 252 13.52 -11.85 -16.71
CA ALA A 252 13.82 -12.55 -17.96
C ALA A 252 14.86 -11.81 -18.81
N ASN A 253 14.70 -10.49 -18.98
CA ASN A 253 15.64 -9.66 -19.73
C ASN A 253 17.01 -9.52 -19.01
N SER A 254 17.04 -9.62 -17.68
CA SER A 254 18.27 -9.60 -16.89
C SER A 254 18.98 -10.97 -16.80
N GLY A 255 18.43 -12.03 -17.36
CA GLY A 255 19.03 -13.37 -17.38
C GLY A 255 19.08 -14.09 -16.01
N LEU A 256 18.32 -13.65 -15.00
CA LEU A 256 18.28 -14.29 -13.69
C LEU A 256 17.32 -15.50 -13.69
N PRO A 257 17.73 -16.71 -13.24
CA PRO A 257 16.87 -17.89 -13.23
C PRO A 257 15.69 -17.74 -12.26
N ALA A 258 14.54 -18.31 -12.64
CA ALA A 258 13.30 -18.26 -11.88
C ALA A 258 13.44 -18.91 -10.49
N ALA A 259 12.97 -18.22 -9.45
CA ALA A 259 12.88 -18.80 -8.11
C ALA A 259 11.85 -19.94 -8.13
N LYS A 260 12.30 -21.17 -7.83
CA LYS A 260 11.44 -22.33 -7.61
C LYS A 260 10.45 -22.01 -6.48
N GLN A 261 9.19 -22.37 -6.72
CA GLN A 261 8.08 -22.30 -5.76
C GLN A 261 8.36 -23.21 -4.57
#